data_AF-A0A8S1QQL2-F1
#
_entry.id   AF-A0A8S1QQL2-F1
#
_cell.length_a   1.000
_cell.length_b   1.000
_cell.length_c   1.000
_cell.angle_alpha   90.00
_cell.angle_beta   90.00
_cell.angle_gamma   90.00
#
_symmetry.space_group_name_H-M   'P 1'
#
loop_
_entity.id
_entity.type
_entity.pdbx_description
1 polymer ?
#
loop_
_entity_poly.entity_id
_entity_poly.type
_entity_poly.pdbx_seq_one_letter_code
_entity_poly.pdbx_strand_id
1 'polypeptide(L)'
;MDYFKFGSVIIPGNLVFWNKQYCYCIIPVVKLLPGHVLLIPKRQALRLQDLDPAEIFDLGLSVKFLTKSLEKYFDCTSSTVNVSSFSNESDGLNHCFIHIIPRKEGDIKKNDDLYGLLENYPNDFIRQFHNTLGLGNAFSDQMRDTLSQEARKYKEFLQQCLQEEIKLK
;
A
#
# COMPACT_ATOMS: atom_id res chain seq x y z
N MET A 1 -18.02 -5.38 9.21
CA MET A 1 -16.77 -4.66 8.87
C MET A 1 -16.04 -5.56 7.90
N ASP A 2 -15.60 -5.04 6.75
CA ASP A 2 -14.86 -5.86 5.78
C ASP A 2 -13.43 -6.11 6.28
N TYR A 3 -12.85 -7.25 5.90
CA TYR A 3 -11.49 -7.62 6.25
C TYR A 3 -10.75 -8.15 5.01
N PHE A 4 -9.45 -7.86 4.92
CA PHE A 4 -8.61 -8.22 3.79
C PHE A 4 -7.39 -8.99 4.27
N LYS A 5 -6.98 -10.05 3.56
CA LYS A 5 -5.81 -10.84 3.95
C LYS A 5 -4.55 -10.27 3.32
N PHE A 6 -3.52 -10.01 4.12
CA PHE A 6 -2.19 -9.67 3.63
C PHE A 6 -1.15 -10.64 4.22
N GLY A 7 -0.80 -11.70 3.49
CA GLY A 7 -0.02 -12.81 4.03
C GLY A 7 -0.69 -13.41 5.27
N SER A 8 0.04 -13.46 6.38
CA SER A 8 -0.42 -13.96 7.67
C SER A 8 -1.27 -12.97 8.48
N VAL A 9 -1.38 -11.70 8.06
CA VAL A 9 -2.14 -10.68 8.81
C VAL A 9 -3.51 -10.39 8.19
N ILE A 10 -4.44 -9.94 9.03
CA ILE A 10 -5.78 -9.51 8.65
C ILE A 10 -5.89 -7.99 8.76
N ILE A 11 -6.13 -7.33 7.64
CA ILE A 11 -6.26 -5.88 7.54
C ILE A 11 -7.73 -5.47 7.73
N PRO A 12 -8.04 -4.59 8.68
CA PRO A 12 -9.36 -3.97 8.81
C PRO A 12 -9.71 -3.13 7.59
N GLY A 13 -10.95 -3.25 7.09
CA GLY A 13 -11.40 -2.58 5.87
C GLY A 13 -11.42 -1.04 5.94
N ASN A 14 -11.44 -0.46 7.14
CA ASN A 14 -11.32 1.00 7.32
C ASN A 14 -9.91 1.53 7.03
N LEU A 15 -8.89 0.67 6.91
CA LEU A 15 -7.54 1.05 6.47
C LEU A 15 -7.37 0.96 4.95
N VAL A 16 -8.37 0.45 4.24
CA VAL A 16 -8.37 0.30 2.78
C VAL A 16 -8.98 1.54 2.13
N PHE A 17 -8.19 2.26 1.35
CA PHE A 17 -8.66 3.47 0.65
C PHE A 17 -8.93 3.25 -0.85
N TRP A 18 -8.43 2.15 -1.41
CA TRP A 18 -8.66 1.73 -2.79
C TRP A 18 -9.02 0.24 -2.81
N ASN A 19 -10.11 -0.14 -3.46
CA ASN A 19 -10.56 -1.53 -3.56
C ASN A 19 -11.15 -1.74 -4.97
N LYS A 20 -10.54 -2.64 -5.73
CA LYS A 20 -10.94 -3.04 -7.08
C LYS A 20 -11.20 -4.54 -7.13
N GLN A 21 -11.46 -5.08 -8.31
CA GLN A 21 -11.92 -6.46 -8.42
C GLN A 21 -10.86 -7.43 -7.87
N TYR A 22 -9.59 -7.21 -8.20
CA TYR A 22 -8.48 -8.12 -7.91
C TYR A 22 -7.41 -7.55 -6.99
N CYS A 23 -7.48 -6.28 -6.61
CA CYS A 23 -6.50 -5.67 -5.70
C CYS A 23 -7.13 -4.65 -4.74
N TYR A 24 -6.39 -4.31 -3.70
CA TYR A 24 -6.75 -3.26 -2.74
C TYR A 24 -5.48 -2.52 -2.27
N CYS A 25 -5.62 -1.27 -1.84
CA CYS A 25 -4.51 -0.44 -1.36
C CYS A 25 -4.78 0.07 0.07
N ILE A 26 -3.75 0.03 0.90
CA ILE A 26 -3.84 0.34 2.33
C ILE A 26 -2.91 1.48 2.73
N ILE A 27 -3.27 2.17 3.82
CA ILE A 27 -2.30 2.98 4.57
C ILE A 27 -1.53 2.03 5.48
N PRO A 28 -0.23 1.76 5.22
CA PRO A 28 0.54 0.85 6.04
C PRO A 28 0.88 1.48 7.39
N VAL A 29 1.03 0.62 8.40
CA VAL A 29 1.54 1.04 9.72
C VAL A 29 3.00 1.50 9.66
N VAL A 30 3.78 0.97 8.71
CA VAL A 30 5.17 1.39 8.45
C VAL A 30 5.23 2.22 7.17
N LYS A 31 5.61 3.49 7.29
CA LYS A 31 5.79 4.39 6.14
C LYS A 31 7.28 4.63 5.90
N LEU A 32 7.76 4.32 4.70
CA LEU A 32 9.16 4.54 4.33
C LEU A 32 9.44 6.03 4.08
N LEU A 33 8.51 6.69 3.38
CA LEU A 33 8.48 8.12 3.11
C LEU A 33 7.03 8.62 3.17
N PRO A 34 6.78 9.95 3.24
CA PRO A 34 5.44 10.51 3.18
C PRO A 34 4.66 10.02 1.95
N GLY A 35 3.40 9.62 2.16
CA GLY A 35 2.54 9.10 1.09
C GLY A 35 2.79 7.65 0.69
N HIS A 36 3.69 6.92 1.36
CA HIS A 36 3.90 5.49 1.12
C HIS A 36 2.62 4.68 1.33
N VAL A 37 2.22 3.92 0.31
CA VAL A 37 1.08 2.99 0.34
C VAL A 37 1.47 1.62 -0.20
N LEU A 38 0.69 0.59 0.18
CA LEU A 38 0.86 -0.78 -0.33
C LEU A 38 -0.34 -1.20 -1.15
N LEU A 39 -0.12 -1.52 -2.43
CA LEU A 39 -1.10 -2.13 -3.32
C LEU A 39 -0.91 -3.65 -3.31
N ILE A 40 -1.98 -4.37 -2.98
CA ILE A 40 -1.94 -5.80 -2.64
C ILE A 40 -2.96 -6.54 -3.52
N PRO A 41 -2.59 -7.64 -4.20
CA PRO A 41 -3.56 -8.50 -4.87
C PRO A 41 -4.50 -9.14 -3.83
N LYS A 42 -5.76 -9.39 -4.17
CA LYS A 42 -6.70 -10.05 -3.26
C LYS A 42 -6.42 -11.54 -3.11
N ARG A 43 -6.00 -12.19 -4.19
CA ARG A 43 -5.56 -13.58 -4.16
C ARG A 43 -4.15 -13.64 -3.61
N GLN A 44 -3.94 -14.49 -2.61
CA GLN A 44 -2.61 -14.72 -2.08
C GLN A 44 -1.75 -15.45 -3.12
N ALA A 45 -0.67 -14.79 -3.50
CA ALA A 45 0.36 -15.28 -4.41
C ALA A 45 1.71 -14.80 -3.87
N LEU A 46 2.73 -15.66 -3.91
CA LEU A 46 4.08 -15.31 -3.43
C LEU A 46 4.82 -14.40 -4.42
N ARG A 47 4.60 -14.64 -5.72
CA ARG A 47 5.27 -13.91 -6.79
C ARG A 47 4.27 -13.24 -7.70
N LEU A 48 4.70 -12.13 -8.29
CA LEU A 48 3.90 -11.40 -9.28
C LEU A 48 3.51 -12.29 -10.46
N GLN A 49 4.42 -13.16 -10.93
CA GLN A 49 4.17 -14.07 -12.04
C GLN A 49 3.18 -15.20 -11.74
N ASP A 50 2.83 -15.41 -10.47
CA ASP A 50 1.83 -16.41 -10.07
C ASP A 50 0.39 -15.84 -10.15
N LEU A 51 0.26 -14.56 -10.52
CA LEU A 51 -1.02 -13.87 -10.75
C LEU A 51 -1.54 -14.12 -12.17
N ASP A 52 -2.87 -14.20 -12.29
CA ASP A 52 -3.52 -14.35 -13.57
C ASP A 52 -3.51 -13.02 -14.34
N PRO A 53 -3.62 -13.04 -15.69
CA PRO A 53 -3.58 -11.82 -16.49
C PRO A 53 -4.57 -10.74 -16.05
N ALA A 54 -5.79 -11.12 -15.67
CA ALA A 54 -6.81 -10.18 -15.20
C ALA A 54 -6.39 -9.44 -13.91
N GLU A 55 -5.69 -10.14 -13.00
CA GLU A 55 -5.18 -9.57 -11.76
C GLU A 55 -4.01 -8.62 -12.04
N ILE A 56 -3.12 -9.00 -12.96
CA ILE A 56 -2.02 -8.13 -13.43
C ILE A 56 -2.56 -6.86 -14.11
N PHE A 57 -3.61 -6.96 -14.92
CA PHE A 57 -4.23 -5.78 -15.54
C PHE A 57 -4.82 -4.82 -14.50
N ASP A 58 -5.57 -5.34 -13.51
CA ASP A 58 -6.17 -4.50 -12.46
C ASP A 58 -5.09 -3.87 -11.57
N LEU A 59 -4.01 -4.61 -11.26
CA LEU A 59 -2.83 -4.08 -10.56
C LEU A 59 -2.15 -2.97 -11.37
N GLY A 60 -1.86 -3.19 -12.66
CA GLY A 60 -1.18 -2.22 -13.50
C GLY A 60 -1.98 -0.93 -13.70
N LEU A 61 -3.30 -1.05 -13.92
CA LEU A 61 -4.20 0.11 -13.99
C LEU A 61 -4.27 0.84 -12.65
N SER A 62 -4.29 0.10 -11.54
CA SER A 62 -4.26 0.67 -10.19
C SER A 62 -2.94 1.41 -9.93
N VAL A 63 -1.78 0.85 -10.28
CA VAL A 63 -0.48 1.52 -10.16
C VAL A 63 -0.50 2.84 -10.92
N LYS A 64 -0.89 2.83 -12.20
CA LYS A 64 -0.96 4.03 -13.03
C LYS A 64 -1.85 5.12 -12.42
N PHE A 65 -3.03 4.75 -11.95
CA PHE A 65 -3.98 5.72 -11.36
C PHE A 65 -3.48 6.25 -10.02
N LEU A 66 -2.96 5.37 -9.17
CA LEU A 66 -2.49 5.72 -7.82
C LEU A 66 -1.24 6.60 -7.87
N THR A 67 -0.24 6.31 -8.72
CA THR A 67 0.96 7.17 -8.82
C THR A 67 0.59 8.59 -9.24
N LYS A 68 -0.19 8.75 -10.32
CA LYS A 68 -0.67 10.05 -10.79
C LYS A 68 -1.45 10.82 -9.72
N SER A 69 -2.37 10.13 -9.03
CA SER A 69 -3.22 10.79 -8.06
C SER A 69 -2.47 11.14 -6.78
N LEU A 70 -1.60 10.25 -6.28
CA LEU A 70 -0.79 10.52 -5.10
C LEU A 70 0.26 11.60 -5.37
N GLU A 71 0.84 11.66 -6.57
CA GLU A 71 1.71 12.77 -6.99
C GLU A 71 0.98 14.12 -6.91
N LYS A 72 -0.27 14.19 -7.40
CA LYS A 72 -1.13 15.38 -7.25
C LYS A 72 -1.42 15.70 -5.78
N TYR A 73 -1.71 14.69 -4.96
CA TYR A 73 -2.04 14.89 -3.54
C TYR A 73 -0.85 15.39 -2.72
N PHE A 74 0.33 14.83 -2.97
CA PHE A 74 1.54 15.13 -2.23
C PHE A 74 2.34 16.29 -2.81
N ASP A 75 1.89 16.89 -3.92
CA ASP A 75 2.59 17.94 -4.65
C ASP A 75 4.02 17.50 -4.97
N CYS A 76 4.11 16.43 -5.76
CA CYS A 76 5.37 15.89 -6.25
C CYS A 76 5.24 15.42 -7.70
N THR A 77 6.38 15.11 -8.33
CA THR A 77 6.45 14.87 -9.79
C THR A 77 6.89 13.46 -10.17
N SER A 78 7.14 12.60 -9.17
CA SER A 78 7.52 11.20 -9.41
C SER A 78 7.11 10.31 -8.24
N SER A 79 7.12 9.01 -8.50
CA SER A 79 6.89 7.95 -7.52
C SER A 79 7.90 6.83 -7.72
N THR A 80 8.37 6.23 -6.63
CA THR A 80 9.03 4.92 -6.68
C THR A 80 7.96 3.84 -6.60
N VAL A 81 7.96 2.94 -7.57
CA VAL A 81 7.11 1.73 -7.58
C VAL A 81 8.01 0.52 -7.46
N ASN A 82 7.87 -0.23 -6.38
CA ASN A 82 8.69 -1.42 -6.12
C ASN A 82 7.80 -2.62 -5.83
N VAL A 83 8.08 -3.76 -6.48
CA VAL A 83 7.35 -5.00 -6.28
C VAL A 83 8.13 -5.90 -5.34
N SER A 84 7.52 -6.23 -4.21
CA SER A 84 8.02 -7.26 -3.29
C SER A 84 7.46 -8.61 -3.73
N SER A 85 8.35 -9.51 -4.14
CA SER A 85 8.04 -10.84 -4.70
C SER A 85 9.01 -11.87 -4.11
N PHE A 86 8.50 -13.03 -3.70
CA PHE A 86 9.25 -13.97 -2.86
C PHE A 86 9.46 -15.31 -3.57
N SER A 87 10.70 -15.83 -3.56
CA SER A 87 11.01 -17.11 -4.22
C SER A 87 10.43 -18.32 -3.49
N ASN A 88 10.33 -18.24 -2.16
CA ASN A 88 9.82 -19.27 -1.27
C ASN A 88 9.00 -18.61 -0.15
N GLU A 89 8.18 -19.41 0.55
CA GLU A 89 7.58 -19.00 1.80
C GLU A 89 8.65 -18.79 2.88
N SER A 90 8.47 -17.77 3.72
CA SER A 90 9.32 -17.49 4.87
C SER A 90 8.47 -17.13 6.08
N ASP A 91 9.11 -16.95 7.24
CA ASP A 91 8.49 -16.24 8.35
C ASP A 91 8.30 -14.78 7.91
N GLY A 92 7.10 -14.41 7.49
CA GLY A 92 6.92 -13.14 6.81
C GLY A 92 5.55 -12.90 6.17
N LEU A 93 5.48 -11.82 5.39
CA LEU A 93 4.37 -11.55 4.50
C LEU A 93 4.53 -12.47 3.29
N ASN A 94 4.03 -13.70 3.40
CA ASN A 94 3.99 -14.70 2.32
C ASN A 94 2.96 -14.32 1.24
N HIS A 95 3.12 -13.13 0.67
CA HIS A 95 2.23 -12.56 -0.31
C HIS A 95 2.95 -11.42 -1.04
N CYS A 96 3.00 -11.43 -2.38
CA CYS A 96 3.54 -10.32 -3.14
C CYS A 96 2.70 -9.05 -2.99
N PHE A 97 3.35 -7.89 -3.04
CA PHE A 97 2.71 -6.58 -2.96
C PHE A 97 3.57 -5.51 -3.63
N ILE A 98 2.98 -4.35 -3.87
CA ILE A 98 3.62 -3.24 -4.57
C ILE A 98 3.67 -2.03 -3.63
N HIS A 99 4.87 -1.53 -3.39
CA HIS A 99 5.10 -0.23 -2.80
C HIS A 99 4.84 0.86 -3.82
N ILE A 100 4.05 1.87 -3.45
CA ILE A 100 3.97 3.12 -4.19
C ILE A 100 4.38 4.24 -3.24
N ILE A 101 5.47 4.93 -3.59
CA ILE A 101 6.12 5.92 -2.73
C ILE A 101 6.28 7.22 -3.51
N PRO A 102 5.41 8.22 -3.31
CA PRO A 102 5.57 9.55 -3.89
C PRO A 102 6.92 10.15 -3.49
N ARG A 103 7.63 10.78 -4.43
CA ARG A 103 9.02 11.24 -4.25
C ARG A 103 9.17 12.73 -4.46
N LYS A 104 9.91 13.38 -3.56
CA LYS A 104 10.32 14.79 -3.69
C LYS A 104 11.84 14.89 -3.74
N GLU A 105 12.34 15.94 -4.38
CA GLU A 105 13.76 16.24 -4.34
C GLU A 105 14.24 16.38 -2.88
N GLY A 106 15.31 15.66 -2.52
CA GLY A 106 15.87 15.68 -1.17
C GLY A 106 15.08 14.90 -0.10
N ASP A 107 14.07 14.11 -0.47
CA ASP A 107 13.31 13.28 0.48
C ASP A 107 14.15 12.18 1.15
N ILE A 108 15.23 11.76 0.49
CA ILE A 108 16.23 10.84 1.00
C ILE A 108 17.63 11.34 0.61
N LYS A 109 18.60 11.17 1.50
CA LYS A 109 19.96 11.69 1.31
C LYS A 109 20.69 11.02 0.14
N LYS A 110 20.58 9.70 0.01
CA LYS A 110 21.03 8.93 -1.15
C LYS A 110 19.86 8.08 -1.63
N ASN A 111 19.53 8.16 -2.91
CA ASN A 111 18.37 7.45 -3.45
C ASN A 111 18.43 5.94 -3.20
N ASP A 112 19.63 5.36 -3.24
CA ASP A 112 19.83 3.92 -3.07
C ASP A 112 19.67 3.45 -1.61
N ASP A 113 19.67 4.36 -0.62
CA ASP A 113 19.37 4.00 0.77
C ASP A 113 17.93 3.44 0.90
N LEU A 114 17.05 3.76 -0.06
CA LEU A 114 15.68 3.22 -0.11
C LEU A 114 15.66 1.70 -0.31
N TYR A 115 16.65 1.11 -1.00
CA TYR A 115 16.68 -0.35 -1.21
C TYR A 115 16.84 -1.12 0.10
N GLY A 116 17.67 -0.63 1.02
CA GLY A 116 17.82 -1.23 2.35
C GLY A 116 16.54 -1.13 3.18
N LEU A 117 15.78 -0.05 3.03
CA LEU A 117 14.47 0.11 3.67
C LEU A 117 13.43 -0.86 3.10
N LEU A 118 13.42 -1.04 1.77
CA LEU A 118 12.52 -1.96 1.08
C LEU A 118 12.81 -3.43 1.44
N GLU A 119 14.08 -3.81 1.49
CA GLU A 119 14.51 -5.18 1.83
C GLU A 119 14.04 -5.60 3.22
N ASN A 120 14.16 -4.71 4.20
CA ASN A 120 13.75 -4.99 5.59
C ASN A 120 12.24 -4.82 5.84
N TYR A 121 11.52 -4.26 4.87
CA TYR A 121 10.13 -3.84 5.06
C TYR A 121 9.17 -4.94 5.51
N PRO A 122 9.18 -6.17 4.94
CA PRO A 122 8.23 -7.20 5.35
C PRO A 122 8.33 -7.54 6.85
N ASN A 123 9.57 -7.62 7.36
CA ASN A 123 9.84 -7.91 8.77
C ASN A 123 9.42 -6.75 9.67
N ASP A 124 9.76 -5.52 9.28
CA ASP A 124 9.36 -4.32 10.01
C ASP A 124 7.84 -4.14 10.05
N PHE A 125 7.15 -4.44 8.95
CA PHE A 125 5.70 -4.37 8.86
C PHE A 125 5.05 -5.33 9.84
N ILE A 126 5.41 -6.62 9.85
CA ILE A 126 4.83 -7.61 10.77
C ILE A 126 5.08 -7.23 12.22
N ARG A 127 6.33 -6.89 12.55
CA ARG A 127 6.71 -6.49 13.91
C ARG A 127 5.86 -5.31 14.38
N GLN A 128 5.76 -4.26 13.57
CA GLN A 128 4.97 -3.09 13.94
C GLN A 128 3.47 -3.38 13.95
N PHE A 129 2.95 -4.16 13.00
CA PHE A 129 1.55 -4.53 12.95
C PHE A 129 1.11 -5.25 14.23
N HIS A 130 1.87 -6.24 14.69
CA HIS A 130 1.55 -6.93 15.96
C HIS A 130 1.65 -6.02 17.17
N ASN A 131 2.67 -5.17 17.25
CA ASN A 131 2.88 -4.26 18.38
C ASN A 131 1.88 -3.11 18.45
N THR A 132 1.25 -2.75 17.33
CA THR A 132 0.39 -1.56 17.25
C THR A 132 -1.06 -1.90 16.99
N LEU A 133 -1.38 -2.78 16.05
CA LEU A 133 -2.75 -3.09 15.64
C LEU A 133 -3.23 -4.45 16.16
N GLY A 134 -2.29 -5.32 16.56
CA GLY A 134 -2.56 -6.64 17.13
C GLY A 134 -2.84 -6.64 18.63
N LEU A 135 -2.48 -5.57 19.35
CA LEU A 135 -2.75 -5.43 20.78
C LEU A 135 -4.11 -4.76 20.96
N GLY A 136 -5.07 -5.37 21.67
CA GLY A 136 -6.36 -4.74 21.96
C GLY A 136 -6.28 -3.72 23.10
N ASN A 137 -5.60 -2.59 22.88
CA ASN A 137 -5.41 -1.53 23.90
C ASN A 137 -5.66 -0.11 23.36
N ALA A 138 -5.76 0.89 24.25
CA ALA A 138 -6.10 2.26 23.86
C ALA A 138 -5.13 2.90 22.86
N PHE A 139 -3.84 2.56 22.95
CA PHE A 139 -2.83 3.03 21.99
C PHE A 139 -3.09 2.45 20.58
N SER A 140 -3.44 1.17 20.50
CA SER A 140 -3.82 0.51 19.25
C SER A 140 -5.04 1.16 18.59
N ASP A 141 -6.02 1.54 19.41
CA ASP A 141 -7.26 2.13 18.93
C ASP A 141 -6.99 3.52 18.36
N GLN A 142 -6.21 4.34 19.08
CA GLN A 142 -5.80 5.66 18.60
C GLN A 142 -4.98 5.59 17.30
N MET A 143 -4.08 4.60 17.19
CA MET A 143 -3.30 4.39 15.96
C MET A 143 -4.21 3.96 14.81
N ARG A 144 -5.12 3.01 15.05
CA ARG A 144 -6.09 2.54 14.06
C ARG A 144 -6.98 3.69 13.57
N ASP A 145 -7.43 4.55 14.47
CA ASP A 145 -8.24 5.72 14.14
C ASP A 145 -7.46 6.70 13.27
N THR A 146 -6.19 6.95 13.61
CA THR A 146 -5.30 7.82 12.82
C THR A 146 -5.13 7.30 11.38
N LEU A 147 -4.79 6.01 11.24
CA LEU A 147 -4.63 5.37 9.93
C LEU A 147 -5.96 5.34 9.15
N SER A 148 -7.08 5.12 9.83
CA SER A 148 -8.42 5.11 9.22
C SER A 148 -8.82 6.49 8.71
N GLN A 149 -8.51 7.55 9.46
CA GLN A 149 -8.77 8.93 9.03
C GLN A 149 -7.94 9.29 7.79
N GLU A 150 -6.69 8.85 7.73
CA GLU A 150 -5.86 9.05 6.54
C GLU A 150 -6.38 8.26 5.33
N ALA A 151 -6.75 6.99 5.53
CA ALA A 151 -7.36 6.18 4.49
C ALA A 151 -8.63 6.84 3.94
N ARG A 152 -9.45 7.44 4.81
CA ARG A 152 -10.63 8.19 4.40
C ARG A 152 -10.28 9.41 3.54
N LYS A 153 -9.30 10.22 3.94
CA LYS A 153 -8.84 11.38 3.17
C LYS A 153 -8.37 10.97 1.77
N TYR A 154 -7.58 9.90 1.68
CA TYR A 154 -7.08 9.41 0.39
C TYR A 154 -8.25 8.92 -0.47
N LYS A 155 -9.17 8.15 0.12
CA LYS A 155 -10.36 7.66 -0.59
C LYS A 155 -11.20 8.79 -1.18
N GLU A 156 -11.48 9.84 -0.39
CA GLU A 156 -12.23 11.01 -0.84
C GLU A 156 -11.51 11.74 -1.98
N PHE A 157 -10.20 11.94 -1.87
CA PHE A 157 -9.40 12.59 -2.92
C PHE A 157 -9.32 11.76 -4.21
N LEU A 158 -9.11 10.45 -4.11
CA LEU A 158 -9.06 9.55 -5.27
C LEU A 158 -10.41 9.48 -6.00
N GLN A 159 -11.53 9.58 -5.28
CA GLN A 159 -12.85 9.66 -5.90
C GLN A 159 -12.99 10.93 -6.77
N GLN A 160 -12.47 12.07 -6.30
CA GLN A 160 -12.45 13.30 -7.08
C GLN A 160 -11.58 13.13 -8.34
N CYS A 161 -10.38 12.56 -8.20
CA CYS A 161 -9.50 12.29 -9.33
C CYS A 161 -10.15 11.36 -10.38
N LEU A 162 -10.86 10.31 -9.94
CA LEU A 162 -11.55 9.40 -10.85
C LEU A 162 -12.69 10.10 -11.60
N GLN A 163 -13.45 10.97 -10.92
CA GLN A 163 -14.50 11.76 -11.57
C GLN A 163 -13.95 12.74 -12.60
N GLU A 164 -12.79 13.35 -12.33
CA GLU A 164 -12.08 14.20 -13.29
C GLU A 164 -11.67 13.40 -14.54
N GLU A 165 -11.09 12.20 -14.39
CA GLU A 165 -10.68 11.37 -15.53
C GLU A 165 -11.85 10.90 -16.40
N ILE A 166 -13.01 10.64 -15.79
CA ILE A 166 -14.22 10.25 -16.52
C ILE A 166 -14.78 11.42 -17.33
N LYS A 167 -14.77 12.65 -16.78
CA LYS A 167 -15.28 13.86 -17.47
C LYS A 167 -14.41 14.31 -18.66
N LEU A 168 -13.15 13.91 -18.68
CA LEU A 168 -12.20 14.25 -19.75
C LEU A 168 -12.29 13.30 -20.96
N LYS A 169 -13.16 12.28 -20.90
CA LYS A 169 -13.43 11.32 -21.98
C LYS A 169 -14.84 11.54 -22.51
#